data_AF-A0A7J9Q2D1-F1
#
_entry.id   AF-A0A7J9Q2D1-F1
#
_cell.length_a   1.000
_cell.length_b   1.000
_cell.length_c   1.000
_cell.angle_alpha   90.00
_cell.angle_beta   90.00
_cell.angle_gamma   90.00
#
_symmetry.space_group_name_H-M   'P 1'
#
loop_
_entity.id
_entity.type
_entity.pdbx_description
1 polymer ?
#
loop_
_entity_poly.entity_id
_entity_poly.type
_entity_poly.pdbx_seq_one_letter_code
_entity_poly.pdbx_strand_id
1 'polypeptide(L)'
;MAVIFLHGAAAEPVFVSTDIPQVVDAGQPITVVVNITSQQPVMSVWLTLNPASPDYGYFQMNLTSGNETSGSWTYVIPARPWGGHIDYFITARDNSGDSSQYPASGTSGIEITGEEPPKQFPWNIVIIVVFLGVVLVLTEFIHKPGLYRPTGRERARKLEEEDRKREEEDMAKENTEKDY
;
A
#
# COMPACT_ATOMS: atom_id res chain seq x y z
N MET A 1 -27.60 -27.27 56.32
CA MET A 1 -26.58 -26.29 55.90
C MET A 1 -26.08 -26.70 54.53
N ALA A 2 -26.41 -25.94 53.49
CA ALA A 2 -25.86 -26.16 52.16
C ALA A 2 -24.51 -25.46 52.08
N VAL A 3 -23.44 -26.21 51.86
CA VAL A 3 -22.12 -25.65 51.53
C VAL A 3 -22.20 -25.27 50.06
N ILE A 4 -22.43 -23.99 49.79
CA ILE A 4 -22.33 -23.42 48.45
C ILE A 4 -20.85 -23.28 48.16
N PHE A 5 -20.31 -24.15 47.31
CA PHE A 5 -19.02 -23.91 46.67
C PHE A 5 -19.23 -22.80 45.63
N LEU A 6 -18.96 -21.55 46.04
CA LEU A 6 -18.66 -20.48 45.10
C LEU A 6 -17.46 -20.95 44.27
N HIS A 7 -17.70 -21.33 43.02
CA HIS A 7 -16.64 -21.56 42.07
C HIS A 7 -15.92 -20.22 41.92
N GLY A 8 -14.68 -20.15 42.42
CA GLY A 8 -13.88 -18.93 42.39
C GLY A 8 -13.80 -18.41 40.97
N ALA A 9 -14.11 -17.13 40.78
CA ALA A 9 -13.82 -16.44 39.53
C ALA A 9 -12.34 -16.66 39.22
N ALA A 10 -12.04 -17.34 38.11
CA ALA A 10 -10.67 -17.44 37.63
C ALA A 10 -10.18 -16.01 37.40
N ALA A 11 -9.04 -15.67 38.01
CA ALA A 11 -8.47 -14.34 37.89
C ALA A 11 -7.73 -14.24 36.56
N GLU A 12 -8.09 -13.26 35.75
CA GLU A 12 -7.45 -12.95 34.48
C GLU A 12 -5.92 -12.75 34.62
N PRO A 13 -5.14 -12.97 33.55
CA PRO A 13 -3.71 -12.68 33.56
C PRO A 13 -3.45 -11.20 33.91
N VAL A 14 -2.41 -10.92 34.70
CA VAL A 14 -2.06 -9.57 35.13
C VAL A 14 -0.67 -9.20 34.64
N PHE A 15 -0.53 -8.04 33.99
CA PHE A 15 0.75 -7.45 33.63
C PHE A 15 1.38 -6.80 34.85
N VAL A 16 2.48 -7.37 35.33
CA VAL A 16 3.20 -6.89 36.54
C VAL A 16 4.18 -5.79 36.19
N SER A 17 4.91 -5.94 35.09
CA SER A 17 5.82 -4.92 34.58
C SER A 17 5.97 -5.02 33.08
N THR A 18 6.23 -3.88 32.45
CA THR A 18 6.46 -3.75 31.01
C THR A 18 7.77 -2.99 30.81
N ASP A 19 8.70 -3.62 30.09
CA ASP A 19 9.94 -2.99 29.66
C ASP A 19 9.86 -2.84 28.14
N ILE A 20 9.32 -1.69 27.75
CA ILE A 20 9.05 -1.33 26.36
C ILE A 20 9.53 0.11 26.17
N PRO A 21 10.57 0.33 25.34
CA PRO A 21 11.09 1.68 25.12
C PRO A 21 10.04 2.55 24.44
N GLN A 22 9.94 3.80 24.85
CA GLN A 22 9.04 4.79 24.23
C GLN A 22 9.72 5.54 23.07
N VAL A 23 11.06 5.55 23.04
CA VAL A 23 11.87 6.19 21.99
C VAL A 23 13.04 5.27 21.65
N VAL A 24 13.27 5.05 20.36
CA VAL A 24 14.35 4.19 19.84
C VAL A 24 14.92 4.76 18.54
N ASP A 25 16.19 4.51 18.27
CA ASP A 25 16.80 4.94 17.00
C ASP A 25 16.48 3.99 15.84
N ALA A 26 16.27 4.57 14.66
CA ALA A 26 16.16 3.83 13.41
C ALA A 26 17.42 2.96 13.18
N GLY A 27 17.21 1.80 12.57
CA GLY A 27 18.24 0.80 12.31
C GLY A 27 18.50 -0.15 13.48
N GLN A 28 17.88 0.07 14.65
CA GLN A 28 17.99 -0.84 15.78
C GLN A 28 16.71 -1.71 15.96
N PRO A 29 16.86 -2.99 16.31
CA PRO A 29 15.72 -3.81 16.71
C PRO A 29 15.16 -3.35 18.05
N ILE A 30 13.85 -3.51 18.25
CA ILE A 30 13.17 -3.09 19.47
C ILE A 30 12.78 -4.34 20.26
N THR A 31 13.34 -4.49 21.46
CA THR A 31 12.97 -5.59 22.36
C THR A 31 11.79 -5.18 23.22
N VAL A 32 10.72 -5.96 23.16
CA VAL A 32 9.51 -5.79 23.98
C VAL A 32 9.50 -6.90 25.02
N VAL A 33 9.56 -6.55 26.30
CA VAL A 33 9.50 -7.51 27.41
C VAL A 33 8.31 -7.19 28.31
N VAL A 34 7.52 -8.20 28.63
CA VAL A 34 6.41 -8.09 29.58
C VAL A 34 6.47 -9.22 30.60
N ASN A 35 6.26 -8.89 31.86
CA ASN A 35 6.16 -9.86 32.94
C ASN A 35 4.68 -10.03 33.31
N ILE A 36 4.20 -11.27 33.23
CA ILE A 36 2.78 -11.60 33.43
C ILE A 36 2.67 -12.63 34.54
N THR A 37 1.72 -12.42 35.44
CA THR A 37 1.31 -13.39 36.46
C THR A 37 -0.15 -13.77 36.28
N SER A 38 -0.49 -15.04 36.45
CA SER A 38 -1.87 -15.54 36.40
C SER A 38 -2.06 -16.68 37.40
N GLN A 39 -3.31 -16.89 37.85
CA GLN A 39 -3.67 -18.07 38.64
C GLN A 39 -3.71 -19.35 37.79
N GLN A 40 -3.82 -19.19 36.47
CA GLN A 40 -3.90 -20.25 35.48
C GLN A 40 -2.76 -20.13 34.47
N PRO A 41 -2.29 -21.23 33.86
CA PRO A 41 -1.29 -21.17 32.80
C PRO A 41 -1.71 -20.23 31.66
N VAL A 42 -0.87 -19.23 31.38
CA VAL A 42 -0.98 -18.34 30.22
C VAL A 42 -0.65 -19.13 28.96
N MET A 43 -1.64 -19.32 28.10
CA MET A 43 -1.50 -20.10 26.87
C MET A 43 -0.93 -19.29 25.71
N SER A 44 -1.24 -17.98 25.67
CA SER A 44 -0.79 -17.14 24.57
C SER A 44 -0.64 -15.69 24.98
N VAL A 45 0.41 -15.07 24.46
CA VAL A 45 0.66 -13.63 24.58
C VAL A 45 0.92 -13.10 23.18
N TRP A 46 0.15 -12.09 22.76
CA TRP A 46 0.18 -11.53 21.42
C TRP A 46 0.50 -10.04 21.47
N LEU A 47 1.53 -9.62 20.74
CA LEU A 47 1.80 -8.22 20.41
C LEU A 47 1.05 -7.86 19.13
N THR A 48 0.19 -6.86 19.20
CA THR A 48 -0.52 -6.33 18.02
C THR A 48 0.00 -4.94 17.70
N LEU A 49 0.42 -4.75 16.45
CA LEU A 49 0.76 -3.43 15.92
C LEU A 49 -0.46 -2.84 15.18
N ASN A 50 -0.70 -1.53 15.30
CA ASN A 50 -1.90 -0.86 14.73
C ASN A 50 -1.94 -0.92 13.19
N PRO A 51 -3.11 -1.09 12.53
CA PRO A 51 -3.26 -1.06 11.07
C PRO A 51 -2.79 0.21 10.36
N ALA A 52 -2.66 1.33 11.07
CA ALA A 52 -2.08 2.55 10.51
C ALA A 52 -0.55 2.44 10.30
N SER A 53 0.10 1.44 10.89
CA SER A 53 1.53 1.15 10.74
C SER A 53 1.77 0.26 9.51
N PRO A 54 2.84 0.50 8.73
CA PRO A 54 3.21 -0.39 7.62
C PRO A 54 3.54 -1.82 8.09
N ASP A 55 3.87 -1.98 9.38
CA ASP A 55 4.17 -3.28 9.99
C ASP A 55 2.97 -3.84 10.77
N TYR A 56 1.74 -3.51 10.36
CA TYR A 56 0.55 -4.10 10.92
C TYR A 56 0.65 -5.63 10.98
N GLY A 57 0.40 -6.18 12.16
CA GLY A 57 0.48 -7.62 12.37
C GLY A 57 0.15 -8.04 13.79
N TYR A 58 -0.04 -9.34 13.93
CA TYR A 58 -0.26 -10.03 15.20
C TYR A 58 0.90 -11.00 15.42
N PHE A 59 1.67 -10.77 16.46
CA PHE A 59 2.91 -11.50 16.70
C PHE A 59 2.86 -12.22 18.05
N GLN A 60 3.09 -13.53 18.02
CA GLN A 60 3.15 -14.32 19.25
C GLN A 60 4.46 -14.02 19.99
N MET A 61 4.35 -13.66 21.27
CA MET A 61 5.52 -13.48 22.14
C MET A 61 5.98 -14.84 22.68
N ASN A 62 7.27 -14.96 22.96
CA ASN A 62 7.87 -16.18 23.48
C ASN A 62 8.13 -16.05 24.99
N LEU A 63 7.80 -17.09 25.75
CA LEU A 63 8.21 -17.19 27.16
C LEU A 63 9.73 -17.39 27.23
N THR A 64 10.45 -16.42 27.78
CA THR A 64 11.92 -16.43 27.85
C THR A 64 12.45 -16.75 29.25
N SER A 65 11.66 -16.52 30.29
CA SER A 65 12.02 -16.89 31.67
C SER A 65 10.78 -17.13 32.53
N GLY A 66 10.94 -17.86 33.64
CA GLY A 66 9.84 -18.23 34.54
C GLY A 66 9.02 -19.41 34.03
N ASN A 67 7.70 -19.37 34.22
CA ASN A 67 6.76 -20.40 33.78
C ASN A 67 5.45 -19.77 33.27
N GLU A 68 4.50 -20.61 32.88
CA GLU A 68 3.23 -20.16 32.29
C GLU A 68 2.32 -19.40 33.27
N THR A 69 2.53 -19.49 34.59
CA THR A 69 1.74 -18.74 35.60
C THR A 69 2.46 -17.50 36.14
N SER A 70 3.77 -17.42 35.96
CA SER A 70 4.61 -16.29 36.36
C SER A 70 5.85 -16.27 35.48
N GLY A 71 5.78 -15.49 34.39
CA GLY A 71 6.73 -15.59 33.29
C GLY A 71 7.03 -14.27 32.63
N SER A 72 8.23 -14.19 32.04
CA SER A 72 8.66 -13.09 31.19
C SER A 72 8.48 -13.49 29.73
N TRP A 73 7.74 -12.66 28.99
CA TRP A 73 7.44 -12.87 27.59
C TRP A 73 8.14 -11.81 26.76
N THR A 74 8.77 -12.23 25.67
CA THR A 74 9.58 -11.35 24.83
C THR A 74 9.22 -11.47 23.37
N TYR A 75 9.24 -10.34 22.68
CA TYR A 75 9.22 -10.25 21.22
C TYR A 75 10.22 -9.18 20.76
N VAL A 76 10.80 -9.39 19.58
CA VAL A 76 11.74 -8.43 18.98
C VAL A 76 11.10 -7.90 17.70
N ILE A 77 10.76 -6.61 17.70
CA ILE A 77 10.32 -5.91 16.50
C ILE A 77 11.58 -5.67 15.64
N PRO A 78 11.58 -6.07 14.36
CA PRO A 78 12.71 -5.87 13.47
C PRO A 78 13.09 -4.39 13.34
N ALA A 79 14.38 -4.14 13.07
CA ALA A 79 14.87 -2.80 12.84
C ALA A 79 14.19 -2.13 11.64
N ARG A 80 13.77 -0.88 11.81
CA ARG A 80 13.27 -0.04 10.71
C ARG A 80 14.38 0.87 10.17
N PRO A 81 14.54 0.99 8.85
CA PRO A 81 15.58 1.85 8.28
C PRO A 81 15.30 3.35 8.38
N TRP A 82 14.06 3.74 8.68
CA TRP A 82 13.62 5.15 8.76
C TRP A 82 12.91 5.42 10.08
N GLY A 83 12.86 6.71 10.45
CA GLY A 83 12.07 7.18 11.57
C GLY A 83 10.57 7.03 11.35
N GLY A 84 9.79 7.14 12.43
CA GLY A 84 8.33 7.06 12.38
C GLY A 84 7.72 6.68 13.72
N HIS A 85 6.46 6.25 13.68
CA HIS A 85 5.68 5.92 14.87
C HIS A 85 5.13 4.48 14.80
N ILE A 86 5.08 3.80 15.94
CA ILE A 86 4.44 2.49 16.08
C ILE A 86 3.47 2.53 17.25
N ASP A 87 2.18 2.35 16.97
CA ASP A 87 1.20 2.06 18.01
C ASP A 87 1.09 0.55 18.23
N TYR A 88 1.03 0.13 19.49
CA TYR A 88 0.89 -1.27 19.88
C TYR A 88 -0.05 -1.48 21.06
N PHE A 89 -0.52 -2.71 21.19
CA PHE A 89 -1.09 -3.26 22.42
C PHE A 89 -0.75 -4.75 22.53
N ILE A 90 -0.76 -5.28 23.73
CA ILE A 90 -0.40 -6.67 24.04
C ILE A 90 -1.59 -7.32 24.72
N THR A 91 -1.95 -8.53 24.29
CA THR A 91 -3.03 -9.31 24.90
C THR A 91 -2.49 -10.62 25.44
N ALA A 92 -2.84 -10.95 26.68
CA ALA A 92 -2.52 -12.22 27.30
C ALA A 92 -3.81 -13.03 27.50
N ARG A 93 -3.78 -14.33 27.25
CA ARG A 93 -4.91 -15.24 27.46
C ARG A 93 -4.44 -16.50 28.18
N ASP A 94 -5.20 -16.92 29.19
CA ASP A 94 -4.96 -18.15 29.93
C ASP A 94 -5.72 -19.36 29.38
N ASN A 95 -5.53 -20.51 30.02
CA ASN A 95 -6.19 -21.76 29.66
C ASN A 95 -7.67 -21.85 30.05
N SER A 96 -8.16 -20.93 30.88
CA SER A 96 -9.56 -20.82 31.29
C SER A 96 -10.37 -19.95 30.32
N GLY A 97 -9.67 -19.22 29.44
CA GLY A 97 -10.23 -18.35 28.42
C GLY A 97 -10.27 -16.88 28.83
N ASP A 98 -9.82 -16.55 30.04
CA ASP A 98 -9.74 -15.18 30.52
C ASP A 98 -8.58 -14.46 29.84
N SER A 99 -8.77 -13.17 29.59
CA SER A 99 -7.78 -12.38 28.86
C SER A 99 -7.69 -10.96 29.35
N SER A 100 -6.47 -10.43 29.36
CA SER A 100 -6.18 -9.05 29.71
C SER A 100 -5.35 -8.37 28.62
N GLN A 101 -5.30 -7.04 28.68
CA GLN A 101 -4.60 -6.21 27.70
C GLN A 101 -3.69 -5.19 28.38
N TYR A 102 -2.55 -4.90 27.74
CA TYR A 102 -1.69 -3.78 28.03
C TYR A 102 -1.46 -2.90 26.77
N PRO A 103 -1.62 -1.57 26.88
CA PRO A 103 -2.24 -0.86 27.98
C PRO A 103 -3.69 -1.30 28.18
N ALA A 104 -4.22 -1.16 29.40
CA ALA A 104 -5.58 -1.57 29.74
C ALA A 104 -6.66 -0.85 28.89
N SER A 105 -6.32 0.32 28.35
CA SER A 105 -7.14 1.05 27.39
C SER A 105 -6.33 1.45 26.16
N GLY A 106 -6.86 1.13 24.97
CA GLY A 106 -6.32 1.61 23.71
C GLY A 106 -4.94 1.03 23.35
N THR A 107 -4.04 1.92 22.92
CA THR A 107 -2.70 1.58 22.41
C THR A 107 -1.65 2.49 23.04
N SER A 108 -0.40 2.04 23.05
CA SER A 108 0.77 2.86 23.41
C SER A 108 1.65 3.04 22.18
N GLY A 109 2.30 4.20 22.09
CA GLY A 109 3.19 4.55 20.99
C GLY A 109 4.66 4.29 21.31
N ILE A 110 5.43 3.93 20.29
CA ILE A 110 6.90 3.94 20.28
C ILE A 110 7.32 4.91 19.17
N GLU A 111 8.11 5.91 19.55
CA GLU A 111 8.70 6.84 18.61
C GLU A 111 10.05 6.31 18.10
N ILE A 112 10.23 6.32 16.78
CA ILE A 112 11.45 5.88 16.12
C ILE A 112 12.16 7.11 15.57
N THR A 113 13.28 7.47 16.18
CA THR A 113 14.12 8.61 15.78
C THR A 113 15.03 8.22 14.63
N GLY A 114 14.92 8.92 13.50
CA GLY A 114 15.74 8.63 12.33
C GLY A 114 15.41 9.54 11.15
N GLU A 115 16.05 9.27 10.00
CA GLU A 115 15.73 9.97 8.76
C GLU A 115 14.32 9.63 8.30
N GLU A 116 13.61 10.60 7.71
CA GLU A 116 12.32 10.35 7.08
C GLU A 116 12.49 9.47 5.83
N PRO A 117 11.52 8.59 5.52
CA PRO A 117 11.57 7.81 4.29
C PRO A 117 11.62 8.74 3.08
N PRO A 118 12.39 8.38 2.03
CA PRO A 118 12.52 9.23 0.85
C PRO A 118 11.14 9.45 0.23
N LYS A 119 10.78 10.73 0.05
CA LYS A 119 9.51 11.10 -0.56
C LYS A 119 9.43 10.50 -1.96
N GLN A 120 8.41 9.70 -2.25
CA GLN A 120 8.20 9.17 -3.58
C GLN A 120 8.06 10.31 -4.58
N PHE A 121 8.86 10.27 -5.64
CA PHE A 121 8.79 11.26 -6.70
C PHE A 121 7.42 11.16 -7.38
N PRO A 122 6.71 12.28 -7.60
CA PRO A 122 5.33 12.26 -8.10
C PRO A 122 5.30 12.00 -9.61
N TRP A 123 5.61 10.76 -10.02
CA TRP A 123 5.61 10.33 -11.42
C TRP A 123 4.29 10.61 -12.13
N ASN A 124 3.16 10.53 -11.42
CA ASN A 124 1.85 10.88 -11.97
C ASN A 124 1.81 12.33 -12.47
N ILE A 125 2.41 13.28 -11.74
CA ILE A 125 2.47 14.68 -12.15
C ILE A 125 3.35 14.83 -13.40
N VAL A 126 4.51 14.19 -13.41
CA VAL A 126 5.42 14.27 -14.57
C VAL A 126 4.77 13.67 -15.82
N ILE A 127 4.11 12.51 -15.70
CA ILE A 127 3.39 11.87 -16.80
C ILE A 127 2.27 12.79 -17.31
N ILE A 128 1.48 13.41 -16.42
CA ILE A 128 0.43 14.35 -16.80
C ILE A 128 1.01 15.55 -17.56
N VAL A 129 2.08 16.16 -17.05
CA VAL A 129 2.70 17.33 -17.69
C VAL A 129 3.27 16.97 -19.07
N VAL A 130 3.96 15.84 -19.20
CA VAL A 130 4.47 15.36 -20.49
C VAL A 130 3.32 15.06 -21.46
N PHE A 131 2.28 14.38 -20.99
CA PHE A 131 1.10 14.08 -21.80
C PHE A 131 0.40 15.35 -22.30
N LEU A 132 0.16 16.32 -21.40
CA LEU A 132 -0.44 17.61 -21.78
C LEU A 132 0.44 18.38 -22.77
N GLY A 133 1.76 18.36 -22.59
CA GLY A 133 2.71 18.93 -23.55
C GLY A 133 2.59 18.29 -24.94
N VAL A 134 2.53 16.96 -25.01
CA VAL A 134 2.35 16.23 -26.28
C VAL A 134 1.00 16.53 -26.91
N VAL A 135 -0.09 16.54 -26.14
CA VAL A 135 -1.43 16.88 -26.64
C VAL A 135 -1.45 18.30 -27.21
N LEU A 136 -0.84 19.27 -26.52
CA LEU A 136 -0.78 20.66 -26.98
C LEU A 136 0.00 20.77 -28.30
N VAL A 137 1.14 20.08 -28.41
CA VAL A 137 1.90 20.03 -29.68
C VAL A 137 1.06 19.39 -30.79
N LEU A 138 0.41 18.25 -30.54
CA LEU A 138 -0.44 17.58 -31.53
C LEU A 138 -1.63 18.44 -31.97
N THR A 139 -2.29 19.14 -31.04
CA THR A 139 -3.41 20.04 -31.39
C THR A 139 -2.92 21.22 -32.22
N GLU A 140 -1.74 21.79 -31.93
CA GLU A 140 -1.12 22.79 -32.80
C GLU A 140 -0.83 22.27 -34.21
N PHE A 141 -0.36 21.02 -34.34
CA PHE A 141 -0.12 20.41 -35.66
C PHE A 141 -1.41 20.19 -36.45
N ILE A 142 -2.50 19.78 -35.81
CA ILE A 142 -3.81 19.58 -36.45
C ILE A 142 -4.41 20.93 -36.90
N HIS A 143 -4.25 21.99 -36.11
CA HIS A 143 -4.87 23.29 -36.36
C HIS A 143 -4.01 24.26 -37.18
N LYS A 144 -2.81 23.88 -37.66
CA LYS A 144 -2.04 24.67 -38.64
C LYS A 144 -2.41 24.24 -40.07
N PRO A 145 -3.39 24.86 -40.74
CA PRO A 145 -3.91 24.46 -42.07
C PRO A 145 -2.94 24.71 -43.24
N GLY A 146 -1.67 24.99 -42.97
CA GLY A 146 -0.68 25.42 -43.97
C GLY A 146 0.05 24.29 -44.70
N LEU A 147 0.09 23.07 -44.14
CA LEU A 147 0.88 21.96 -44.69
C LEU A 147 0.10 21.03 -45.64
N TYR A 148 -1.24 21.14 -45.69
CA TYR A 148 -2.10 20.21 -46.45
C TYR A 148 -2.92 20.89 -47.56
N ARG A 149 -2.53 22.09 -48.01
CA ARG A 149 -3.09 22.64 -49.25
C ARG A 149 -2.27 22.12 -50.43
N PRO A 150 -2.81 21.21 -51.27
CA PRO A 150 -2.12 20.81 -52.48
C PRO A 150 -1.81 22.06 -53.29
N THR A 151 -0.58 22.17 -53.77
CA THR A 151 -0.16 23.34 -54.52
C THR A 151 -1.01 23.47 -55.79
N GLY A 152 -1.20 24.69 -56.31
CA GLY A 152 -2.02 24.89 -57.52
C GLY A 152 -1.58 24.01 -58.70
N ARG A 153 -0.29 23.65 -58.75
CA ARG A 153 0.28 22.73 -59.74
C ARG A 153 -0.18 21.28 -59.56
N GLU A 154 -0.31 20.80 -58.32
CA GLU A 154 -0.82 19.45 -58.06
C GLU A 154 -2.31 19.34 -58.36
N ARG A 155 -3.09 20.41 -58.14
CA ARG A 155 -4.49 20.47 -58.56
C ARG A 155 -4.63 20.44 -60.08
N ALA A 156 -3.82 21.22 -60.79
CA ALA A 156 -3.83 21.24 -62.25
C ALA A 156 -3.48 19.86 -62.85
N ARG A 157 -2.44 19.20 -62.31
CA ARG A 157 -2.03 17.86 -62.78
C ARG A 157 -3.10 16.81 -62.53
N LYS A 158 -3.80 16.86 -61.38
CA LYS A 158 -4.91 15.94 -61.12
C LYS A 158 -6.08 16.15 -62.06
N LEU A 159 -6.40 17.41 -62.38
CA LEU A 159 -7.47 17.75 -63.32
C LEU A 159 -7.15 17.22 -64.73
N GLU A 160 -5.91 17.44 -65.19
CA GLU A 160 -5.45 16.98 -66.51
C GLU A 160 -5.46 15.45 -66.64
N GLU A 161 -5.11 14.74 -65.57
CA GLU A 161 -5.16 13.27 -65.56
C GLU A 161 -6.59 12.72 -65.53
N GLU A 162 -7.52 13.45 -64.90
CA GLU A 162 -8.95 13.12 -64.89
C GLU A 162 -9.60 13.39 -66.26
N ASP A 163 -9.27 14.52 -66.90
CA ASP A 163 -9.72 14.86 -68.25
C ASP A 163 -9.20 13.83 -69.27
N ARG A 164 -7.91 13.45 -69.22
CA ARG A 164 -7.35 12.42 -70.11
C ARG A 164 -8.04 11.07 -69.98
N LYS A 165 -8.37 10.63 -68.76
CA LYS A 165 -9.10 9.37 -68.55
C LYS A 165 -10.50 9.42 -69.16
N ARG A 166 -11.17 10.57 -69.08
CA ARG A 166 -12.50 10.74 -69.65
C ARG A 166 -12.47 10.67 -71.17
N GLU A 167 -11.47 11.29 -71.80
CA GLU A 167 -11.25 11.18 -73.25
C GLU A 167 -10.96 9.72 -73.67
N GLU A 168 -10.15 8.98 -72.91
CA GLU A 168 -9.90 7.56 -73.16
C GLU A 168 -11.17 6.70 -73.03
N GLU A 169 -12.00 6.96 -72.02
CA GLU A 169 -13.29 6.28 -71.84
C GLU A 169 -14.28 6.57 -72.98
N ASP A 170 -14.34 7.82 -73.45
CA ASP A 170 -15.23 8.21 -74.54
C ASP A 170 -14.78 7.61 -75.87
N MET A 171 -13.47 7.57 -76.15
CA MET A 171 -12.91 6.87 -77.33
C MET A 171 -13.14 5.36 -77.28
N ALA A 172 -13.03 4.74 -76.10
CA ALA A 172 -13.30 3.32 -75.94
C ALA A 172 -14.76 2.98 -76.25
N LYS A 173 -15.70 3.80 -75.76
CA LYS A 173 -17.13 3.66 -76.05
C LYS A 173 -17.43 3.84 -77.54
N GLU A 174 -16.86 4.86 -78.18
CA GLU A 174 -17.06 5.12 -79.61
C GLU A 174 -16.56 3.95 -80.48
N ASN A 175 -15.41 3.36 -80.14
CA ASN A 175 -14.90 2.19 -80.87
C ASN A 175 -15.79 0.95 -80.67
N THR A 176 -16.30 0.70 -79.47
CA THR A 176 -17.24 -0.42 -79.25
C THR A 176 -18.60 -0.23 -79.93
N GLU A 177 -19.02 1.00 -80.21
CA GLU A 177 -20.28 1.28 -80.92
C GLU A 177 -20.17 1.05 -82.44
N LYS A 178 -18.96 1.12 -83.02
CA LYS A 178 -18.74 0.88 -84.47
C LYS A 178 -18.64 -0.59 -84.86
N ASP A 179 -18.47 -1.49 -83.90
CA ASP A 179 -18.33 -2.95 -84.13
C ASP A 179 -19.67 -3.72 -84.05
N TYR A 180 -20.80 -3.00 -83.93
CA TYR A 180 -22.18 -3.54 -84.00
C TYR A 180 -22.91 -3.07 -85.25
#